data_AF-A0A2V9LP51-F1
#
_entry.id   AF-A0A2V9LP51-F1
#
_cell.length_a   1.000
_cell.length_b   1.000
_cell.length_c   1.000
_cell.angle_alpha   90.00
_cell.angle_beta   90.00
_cell.angle_gamma   90.00
#
_symmetry.space_group_name_H-M   'P 1'
#
loop_
_entity.id
_entity.type
_entity.pdbx_description
1 polymer ?
#
loop_
_entity_poly.entity_id
_entity_poly.type
_entity_poly.pdbx_seq_one_letter_code
_entity_poly.pdbx_strand_id
1 'polypeptide(L)'
;MAQFLLGAVDQGSGTGTYHAPWQTNDYWGFYIQDDYRIKSNFTLNIGLRYDIFGWFRERHDDIANFNFTGTNPQVPYPGRIDYFGTPQHPDRNVFPAHKNDFGPRIAFSWAPFSDRKTVIRGGFGIIYSNGISAAFGDQNGAISTPAFAQYVPYSGDFTGRTPAFRLSSGAPDLNLPSADSVKKSDAQFLGTTPGGGFLNGSKDPYVIQWSFYVERQLPGDVALSVGYVGTHGMHLYGDEFRNYDYVPTAVRQKLRNNINNPIPTDPLIGAIYGCGTSCPASLILKPFPQYGSVTVNSNPDGFNRYHSFQTKLEKRYSHGLNFIVAYTYQKDIESPNTGNIIGNAATPTTLGRSVGRSSFVPGAISGGSGNSAGGSAAQNPDNRFADIALAPDDITHVLNFAVTYELPFGTGKPFWTGNTWADRLAGGWRLTQNWNIQSGVPLLFTGGATASQVAPILSETCRAAGAVRTASRSRISGLTRTRCRRSLARTRQ
;
A
#
# COMPACT_ATOMS: atom_id res chain seq x y z
N MET A 1 -9.53 8.97 -36.78
CA MET A 1 -8.32 8.55 -37.54
C MET A 1 -8.02 9.50 -38.71
N ALA A 2 -8.99 9.83 -39.58
CA ALA A 2 -8.76 10.79 -40.67
C ALA A 2 -8.38 12.21 -40.20
N GLN A 3 -9.06 12.76 -39.18
CA GLN A 3 -8.71 14.07 -38.59
C GLN A 3 -7.29 14.09 -37.98
N PHE A 4 -6.90 13.00 -37.31
CA PHE A 4 -5.53 12.83 -36.79
C PHE A 4 -4.48 12.81 -37.90
N LEU A 5 -4.74 12.10 -39.01
CA LEU A 5 -3.86 12.08 -40.19
C LEU A 5 -3.78 13.45 -40.91
N LEU A 6 -4.82 14.26 -40.78
CA LEU A 6 -4.87 15.65 -41.28
C LEU A 6 -4.27 16.65 -40.27
N GLY A 7 -3.78 16.19 -39.12
CA GLY A 7 -3.21 17.04 -38.07
C GLY A 7 -4.22 17.92 -37.34
N ALA A 8 -5.53 17.61 -37.42
CA ALA A 8 -6.58 18.29 -36.69
C ALA A 8 -6.74 17.65 -35.31
N VAL A 9 -6.31 18.35 -34.25
CA VAL A 9 -6.50 17.89 -32.87
C VAL A 9 -7.85 18.39 -32.38
N ASP A 10 -8.79 17.48 -32.15
CA ASP A 10 -10.15 17.82 -31.71
C ASP A 10 -10.21 18.14 -30.21
N GLN A 11 -9.48 17.35 -29.41
CA GLN A 11 -9.32 17.57 -27.98
C GLN A 11 -7.91 17.22 -27.54
N GLY A 12 -7.40 17.96 -26.56
CA GLY A 12 -6.15 17.67 -25.90
C GLY A 12 -6.09 18.34 -24.54
N SER A 13 -5.06 18.03 -23.78
CA SER A 13 -4.75 18.77 -22.57
C SER A 13 -3.25 18.94 -22.43
N GLY A 14 -2.86 20.08 -21.89
CA GLY A 14 -1.51 20.33 -21.41
C GLY A 14 -1.54 20.49 -19.91
N THR A 15 -0.49 20.01 -19.25
CA THR A 15 -0.18 20.34 -17.85
C THR A 15 1.20 20.96 -17.83
N GLY A 16 1.30 22.19 -17.38
CA GLY A 16 2.58 22.89 -17.29
C GLY A 16 3.20 22.70 -15.91
N THR A 17 4.49 22.39 -15.87
CA THR A 17 5.31 22.44 -14.66
C THR A 17 6.32 23.56 -14.82
N TYR A 18 6.48 24.39 -13.79
CA TYR A 18 7.33 25.58 -13.89
C TYR A 18 8.80 25.24 -14.11
N HIS A 19 9.29 24.20 -13.42
CA HIS A 19 10.63 23.64 -13.58
C HIS A 19 10.64 22.16 -13.18
N ALA A 20 11.60 21.39 -13.70
CA ALA A 20 11.95 20.09 -13.14
C ALA A 20 12.66 20.35 -11.78
N PRO A 21 12.04 20.04 -10.64
CA PRO A 21 12.59 20.41 -9.34
C PRO A 21 13.90 19.65 -9.10
N TRP A 22 14.94 20.35 -8.64
CA TRP A 22 16.20 19.68 -8.30
C TRP A 22 16.12 19.23 -6.84
N GLN A 23 15.72 17.98 -6.64
CA GLN A 23 15.43 17.41 -5.32
C GLN A 23 16.58 16.53 -4.83
N THR A 24 16.91 16.65 -3.54
CA THR A 24 17.85 15.78 -2.85
C THR A 24 17.31 15.35 -1.50
N ASN A 25 17.60 14.11 -1.10
CA ASN A 25 17.27 13.58 0.22
C ASN A 25 18.58 13.16 0.91
N ASP A 26 18.79 13.64 2.13
CA ASP A 26 19.91 13.21 2.95
C ASP A 26 19.54 11.92 3.70
N TYR A 27 20.48 10.98 3.79
CA TYR A 27 20.30 9.76 4.56
C TYR A 27 21.55 9.46 5.38
N TRP A 28 21.34 9.19 6.67
CA TRP A 28 22.39 8.78 7.60
C TRP A 28 21.99 7.48 8.27
N GLY A 29 22.89 6.50 8.28
CA GLY A 29 22.66 5.21 8.90
C GLY A 29 23.85 4.81 9.75
N PHE A 30 23.61 4.58 11.04
CA PHE A 30 24.61 4.10 11.99
C PHE A 30 24.20 2.72 12.47
N TYR A 31 25.16 1.82 12.66
CA TYR A 31 24.87 0.48 13.15
C TYR A 31 25.95 -0.03 14.09
N ILE A 32 25.51 -0.82 15.06
CA ILE A 32 26.37 -1.63 15.92
C ILE A 32 25.73 -3.00 16.06
N GLN A 33 26.54 -4.05 16.00
CA GLN A 33 26.08 -5.42 16.15
C GLN A 33 27.16 -6.27 16.81
N ASP A 34 26.76 -7.20 17.66
CA ASP A 34 27.63 -8.17 18.31
C ASP A 34 26.99 -9.57 18.34
N ASP A 35 27.83 -10.59 18.25
CA ASP A 35 27.48 -12.01 18.34
C ASP A 35 28.08 -12.60 19.62
N TYR A 36 27.30 -12.55 20.70
CA TYR A 36 27.75 -12.96 22.01
C TYR A 36 27.47 -14.45 22.26
N ARG A 37 28.54 -15.25 22.31
CA ARG A 37 28.48 -16.68 22.63
C ARG A 37 28.45 -16.91 24.14
N ILE A 38 27.26 -16.84 24.72
CA ILE A 38 27.03 -17.04 26.17
C ILE A 38 27.42 -18.46 26.62
N LYS A 39 27.14 -19.47 25.79
CA LYS A 39 27.54 -20.88 26.03
C LYS A 39 28.00 -21.52 24.73
N SER A 40 28.67 -22.66 24.82
CA SER A 40 29.05 -23.43 23.62
C SER A 40 27.87 -23.82 22.72
N ASN A 41 26.66 -23.86 23.28
CA ASN A 41 25.40 -24.21 22.62
C ASN A 41 24.37 -23.07 22.59
N PHE A 42 24.71 -21.85 23.02
CA PHE A 42 23.80 -20.71 23.03
C PHE A 42 24.53 -19.45 22.57
N THR A 43 24.06 -18.87 21.47
CA THR A 43 24.58 -17.63 20.89
C THR A 43 23.46 -16.61 20.83
N LEU A 44 23.74 -15.39 21.27
CA LEU A 44 22.83 -14.25 21.24
C LEU A 44 23.42 -13.21 20.27
N ASN A 45 22.66 -12.83 19.27
CA ASN A 45 22.95 -11.74 18.35
C ASN A 45 22.17 -10.50 18.79
N ILE A 46 22.88 -9.40 19.03
CA ILE A 46 22.27 -8.12 19.41
C ILE A 46 22.78 -7.08 18.42
N GLY A 47 21.87 -6.29 17.86
CA GLY A 47 22.20 -5.17 17.02
C GLY A 47 21.27 -3.98 17.27
N LEU A 48 21.78 -2.80 16.97
CA LEU A 48 21.02 -1.56 16.93
C LEU A 48 21.40 -0.82 15.66
N ARG A 49 20.38 -0.43 14.89
CA ARG A 49 20.53 0.51 13.79
C ARG A 49 19.85 1.82 14.15
N TYR A 50 20.50 2.94 13.85
CA TYR A 50 19.91 4.27 13.94
C TYR A 50 19.92 4.87 12.54
N ASP A 51 18.73 5.04 11.99
CA ASP A 51 18.53 5.63 10.67
C ASP A 51 18.03 7.08 10.83
N ILE A 52 18.39 7.96 9.91
CA ILE A 52 17.84 9.31 9.80
C ILE A 52 17.50 9.50 8.34
N PHE A 53 16.20 9.53 8.03
CA PHE A 53 15.70 9.82 6.69
C PHE A 53 15.36 11.30 6.57
N GLY A 54 16.12 12.01 5.73
CA GLY A 54 15.81 13.38 5.34
C GLY A 54 14.62 13.41 4.38
N TRP A 55 13.72 14.36 4.62
CA TRP A 55 12.75 14.75 3.60
C TRP A 55 13.46 15.46 2.45
N PHE A 56 12.79 15.52 1.30
CA PHE A 56 13.37 16.16 0.14
C PHE A 56 13.55 17.65 0.33
N ARG A 57 14.66 18.10 -0.23
CA ARG A 57 15.09 19.48 -0.31
C ARG A 57 15.15 19.88 -1.77
N GLU A 58 14.49 20.98 -2.13
CA GLU A 58 14.63 21.57 -3.48
C GLU A 58 15.67 22.70 -3.46
N ARG A 59 16.44 22.83 -4.55
CA ARG A 59 17.59 23.73 -4.63
C ARG A 59 17.23 25.21 -4.82
N HIS A 60 16.15 25.50 -5.51
CA HIS A 60 15.75 26.85 -5.93
C HIS A 60 14.58 27.43 -5.13
N ASP A 61 14.09 26.69 -4.14
CA ASP A 61 12.90 27.02 -3.34
C ASP A 61 11.64 27.12 -4.21
N ASP A 62 11.63 26.43 -5.35
CA ASP A 62 10.56 26.43 -6.37
C ASP A 62 9.58 25.29 -6.13
N ILE A 63 9.13 25.15 -4.90
CA ILE A 63 8.05 24.24 -4.52
C ILE A 63 7.18 24.88 -3.44
N ALA A 64 5.99 24.32 -3.26
CA ALA A 64 5.12 24.66 -2.16
C ALA A 64 4.60 23.38 -1.51
N ASN A 65 4.04 23.51 -0.32
CA ASN A 65 3.26 22.44 0.29
C ASN A 65 1.93 22.97 0.80
N PHE A 66 0.92 22.09 0.86
CA PHE A 66 -0.38 22.46 1.39
C PHE A 66 -0.39 22.30 2.92
N ASN A 67 -0.71 23.39 3.61
CA ASN A 67 -0.85 23.43 5.05
C ASN A 67 -2.33 23.34 5.44
N PHE A 68 -2.70 22.17 5.99
CA PHE A 68 -4.07 21.82 6.36
C PHE A 68 -4.62 22.62 7.55
N THR A 69 -3.76 23.18 8.40
CA THR A 69 -4.16 23.87 9.64
C THR A 69 -3.94 25.37 9.57
N GLY A 70 -3.04 25.83 8.69
CA GLY A 70 -2.78 27.25 8.46
C GLY A 70 -4.02 27.98 7.93
N THR A 71 -4.30 29.15 8.48
CA THR A 71 -5.37 30.03 7.99
C THR A 71 -5.00 30.59 6.62
N ASN A 72 -5.92 30.51 5.67
CA ASN A 72 -5.75 31.11 4.36
C ASN A 72 -5.73 32.64 4.48
N PRO A 73 -4.77 33.35 3.87
CA PRO A 73 -4.69 34.82 3.97
C PRO A 73 -5.83 35.56 3.23
N GLN A 74 -6.53 34.91 2.30
CA GLN A 74 -7.57 35.53 1.46
C GLN A 74 -8.99 35.26 1.96
N VAL A 75 -9.21 34.19 2.72
CA VAL A 75 -10.55 33.75 3.19
C VAL A 75 -10.49 33.17 4.60
N PRO A 76 -11.57 33.21 5.39
CA PRO A 76 -11.57 32.78 6.80
C PRO A 76 -11.67 31.25 6.98
N TYR A 77 -10.93 30.49 6.17
CA TYR A 77 -10.89 29.03 6.20
C TYR A 77 -9.46 28.52 6.45
N PRO A 78 -9.28 27.37 7.11
CA PRO A 78 -7.98 26.68 7.11
C PRO A 78 -7.65 26.21 5.69
N GLY A 79 -6.40 25.84 5.41
CA GLY A 79 -6.00 25.38 4.08
C GLY A 79 -5.29 26.48 3.29
N ARG A 80 -3.99 26.55 3.49
CA ARG A 80 -3.08 27.55 2.92
C ARG A 80 -1.99 26.84 2.11
N ILE A 81 -1.54 27.48 1.04
CA ILE A 81 -0.36 27.06 0.28
C ILE A 81 0.86 27.77 0.87
N ASP A 82 1.81 26.99 1.37
CA ASP A 82 3.06 27.47 1.95
C ASP A 82 4.19 27.34 0.93
N TYR A 83 4.72 28.50 0.52
CA TYR A 83 5.80 28.62 -0.46
C TYR A 83 7.16 28.49 0.18
N PHE A 84 8.07 27.74 -0.43
CA PHE A 84 9.41 27.55 0.11
C PHE A 84 10.23 28.82 -0.05
N GLY A 85 11.13 29.06 0.91
CA GLY A 85 11.94 30.28 0.95
C GLY A 85 11.15 31.54 1.36
N THR A 86 9.91 31.40 1.82
CA THR A 86 9.11 32.50 2.39
C THR A 86 9.08 32.43 3.92
N PRO A 87 8.67 33.50 4.64
CA PRO A 87 8.55 33.45 6.09
C PRO A 87 7.66 32.32 6.62
N GLN A 88 6.72 31.82 5.82
CA GLN A 88 5.81 30.74 6.19
C GLN A 88 6.44 29.36 6.05
N HIS A 89 7.44 29.22 5.16
CA HIS A 89 8.23 28.00 5.02
C HIS A 89 9.71 28.35 4.75
N PRO A 90 10.46 28.74 5.79
CA PRO A 90 11.85 29.20 5.63
C PRO A 90 12.85 28.04 5.42
N ASP A 91 12.45 26.81 5.76
CA ASP A 91 13.25 25.62 5.50
C ASP A 91 13.18 25.24 4.00
N ARG A 92 14.20 24.57 3.51
CA ARG A 92 14.20 24.02 2.14
C ARG A 92 13.70 22.58 2.08
N ASN A 93 13.71 21.91 3.23
CA ASN A 93 13.09 20.61 3.41
C ASN A 93 11.59 20.79 3.58
N VAL A 94 10.82 19.83 3.09
CA VAL A 94 9.35 19.86 3.23
C VAL A 94 8.92 19.68 4.67
N PHE A 95 9.59 18.78 5.37
CA PHE A 95 9.46 18.62 6.81
C PHE A 95 10.84 18.32 7.40
N PRO A 96 11.06 18.62 8.69
CA PRO A 96 12.27 18.19 9.36
C PRO A 96 12.33 16.65 9.43
N ALA A 97 13.53 16.08 9.27
CA ALA A 97 13.77 14.66 9.43
C ALA A 97 13.35 14.14 10.82
N HIS A 98 12.77 12.94 10.88
CA HIS A 98 12.59 12.24 12.14
C HIS A 98 13.96 11.77 12.65
N LYS A 99 14.17 11.87 13.96
CA LYS A 99 15.46 11.57 14.62
C LYS A 99 15.35 10.45 15.65
N ASN A 100 14.26 9.69 15.63
CA ASN A 100 13.92 8.67 16.62
C ASN A 100 13.75 7.27 16.01
N ASP A 101 14.38 7.03 14.86
CA ASP A 101 14.33 5.79 14.11
C ASP A 101 15.39 4.79 14.59
N PHE A 102 15.14 4.22 15.76
CA PHE A 102 15.98 3.20 16.36
C PHE A 102 15.43 1.81 16.02
N GLY A 103 16.15 1.07 15.19
CA GLY A 103 15.85 -0.30 14.78
C GLY A 103 16.65 -1.34 15.58
N PRO A 104 16.17 -1.77 16.77
CA PRO A 104 16.82 -2.86 17.50
C PRO A 104 16.65 -4.18 16.75
N ARG A 105 17.63 -5.07 16.91
CA ARG A 105 17.64 -6.42 16.38
C ARG A 105 18.15 -7.35 17.48
N ILE A 106 17.36 -8.35 17.83
CA ILE A 106 17.73 -9.34 18.84
C ILE A 106 17.40 -10.70 18.28
N ALA A 107 18.38 -11.58 18.18
CA ALA A 107 18.19 -12.95 17.74
C ALA A 107 19.00 -13.91 18.60
N PHE A 108 18.57 -15.16 18.69
CA PHE A 108 19.28 -16.20 19.41
C PHE A 108 19.31 -17.49 18.62
N SER A 109 20.34 -18.29 18.88
CA SER A 109 20.46 -19.67 18.42
C SER A 109 20.84 -20.57 19.59
N TRP A 110 20.07 -21.64 19.78
CA TRP A 110 20.21 -22.53 20.92
C TRP A 110 20.15 -24.00 20.49
N ALA A 111 21.17 -24.77 20.87
CA ALA A 111 21.15 -26.23 20.76
C ALA A 111 20.92 -26.85 22.17
N PRO A 112 19.66 -27.11 22.57
CA PRO A 112 19.35 -27.51 23.95
C PRO A 112 19.85 -28.90 24.34
N PHE A 113 19.95 -29.82 23.37
CA PHE A 113 20.29 -31.22 23.64
C PHE A 113 21.78 -31.51 23.43
N SER A 114 22.29 -32.52 24.14
CA SER A 114 23.68 -32.98 24.06
C SER A 114 24.07 -33.48 22.67
N ASP A 115 23.12 -34.04 21.92
CA ASP A 115 23.34 -34.53 20.55
C ASP A 115 23.53 -33.41 19.51
N ARG A 116 23.24 -32.15 19.87
CA ARG A 116 23.28 -30.97 19.00
C ARG A 116 22.48 -31.12 17.68
N LYS A 117 21.54 -32.06 17.63
CA LYS A 117 20.72 -32.32 16.43
C LYS A 117 19.50 -31.42 16.36
N THR A 118 19.12 -30.79 17.47
CA THR A 118 18.03 -29.80 17.50
C THR A 118 18.61 -28.41 17.70
N VAL A 119 18.17 -27.46 16.88
CA VAL A 119 18.51 -26.04 16.98
C VAL A 119 17.22 -25.24 17.04
N ILE A 120 17.11 -24.39 18.04
CA ILE A 120 16.04 -23.42 18.20
C ILE A 120 16.61 -22.07 17.81
N ARG A 121 15.94 -21.35 16.91
CA ARG A 121 16.32 -20.00 16.50
C ARG A 121 15.15 -19.07 16.71
N GLY A 122 15.41 -17.89 17.22
CA GLY A 122 14.41 -16.84 17.33
C GLY A 122 15.02 -15.51 16.97
N GLY A 123 14.22 -14.60 16.41
CA GLY A 123 14.66 -13.27 16.05
C GLY A 123 13.52 -12.27 16.11
N PHE A 124 13.86 -11.04 16.47
CA PHE A 124 12.99 -9.87 16.45
C PHE A 124 13.80 -8.69 15.90
N GLY A 125 13.17 -7.86 15.08
CA GLY A 125 13.78 -6.61 14.66
C GLY A 125 12.79 -5.60 14.13
N ILE A 126 13.19 -4.33 14.19
CA ILE A 126 12.49 -3.22 13.55
C ILE A 126 13.38 -2.69 12.42
N ILE A 127 12.78 -2.51 11.25
CA ILE A 127 13.45 -1.96 10.06
C ILE A 127 12.66 -0.75 9.61
N TYR A 128 13.32 0.41 9.55
CA TYR A 128 12.75 1.62 8.99
C TYR A 128 13.04 1.72 7.49
N SER A 129 12.21 2.45 6.77
CA SER A 129 12.29 2.58 5.32
C SER A 129 12.26 4.03 4.89
N ASN A 130 13.09 4.39 3.91
CA ASN A 130 13.04 5.68 3.21
C ASN A 130 11.92 5.72 2.16
N GLY A 131 10.81 4.99 2.39
CA GLY A 131 9.77 4.76 1.39
C GLY A 131 9.22 6.04 0.75
N ILE A 132 9.35 7.16 1.46
CA ILE A 132 9.14 8.51 0.96
C ILE A 132 9.78 8.71 -0.42
N SER A 133 11.05 8.30 -0.61
CA SER A 133 11.85 8.46 -1.84
C SER A 133 11.15 7.94 -3.10
N ALA A 134 10.30 6.92 -2.95
CA ALA A 134 9.67 6.24 -4.06
C ALA A 134 8.29 6.84 -4.40
N ALA A 135 7.71 7.68 -3.52
CA ALA A 135 6.58 8.56 -3.87
C ALA A 135 7.00 9.70 -4.84
N PHE A 136 8.30 9.90 -5.07
CA PHE A 136 8.86 10.96 -5.89
C PHE A 136 9.46 10.42 -7.20
N GLY A 137 8.63 10.26 -8.23
CA GLY A 137 9.11 10.36 -9.61
C GLY A 137 9.16 11.82 -10.06
N ASP A 138 9.86 12.12 -11.16
CA ASP A 138 10.05 13.47 -11.76
C ASP A 138 8.75 14.29 -12.03
N GLN A 139 7.58 13.76 -11.70
CA GLN A 139 6.25 14.35 -11.86
C GLN A 139 5.42 14.42 -10.56
N ASN A 140 5.86 13.77 -9.48
CA ASN A 140 5.09 13.59 -8.23
C ASN A 140 5.60 14.46 -7.05
N GLY A 141 6.52 15.39 -7.28
CA GLY A 141 6.90 16.35 -6.24
C GLY A 141 5.71 17.25 -5.88
N ALA A 142 5.36 17.33 -4.60
CA ALA A 142 4.38 18.29 -4.10
C ALA A 142 4.58 19.63 -4.74
N ILE A 143 3.46 20.11 -5.30
CA ILE A 143 3.26 21.44 -5.87
C ILE A 143 4.56 21.91 -6.51
N SER A 144 4.87 21.39 -7.71
CA SER A 144 5.86 21.96 -8.62
C SER A 144 5.44 23.40 -8.97
N THR A 145 5.59 24.26 -7.97
CA THR A 145 5.17 25.65 -7.80
C THR A 145 3.67 25.93 -8.08
N PRO A 146 3.25 27.18 -7.88
CA PRO A 146 2.11 27.58 -7.08
C PRO A 146 0.78 27.08 -7.68
N ALA A 147 0.17 26.08 -7.05
CA ALA A 147 -1.20 25.60 -7.29
C ALA A 147 -1.67 25.43 -8.75
N PHE A 148 -0.76 25.27 -9.72
CA PHE A 148 -1.17 25.29 -11.11
C PHE A 148 -0.34 24.35 -11.97
N ALA A 149 -0.61 23.07 -11.81
CA ALA A 149 -0.84 22.24 -12.98
C ALA A 149 -2.09 22.81 -13.69
N GLN A 150 -1.92 23.80 -14.57
CA GLN A 150 -3.05 24.24 -15.40
C GLN A 150 -3.43 23.05 -16.25
N TYR A 151 -4.56 22.41 -15.94
CA TYR A 151 -5.22 21.59 -16.93
C TYR A 151 -5.84 22.55 -17.93
N VAL A 152 -5.15 22.79 -19.06
CA VAL A 152 -5.75 23.53 -20.18
C VAL A 152 -6.40 22.52 -21.09
N PRO A 153 -7.74 22.34 -21.06
CA PRO A 153 -8.41 21.60 -22.10
C PRO A 153 -8.34 22.43 -23.38
N TYR A 154 -7.70 21.87 -24.40
CA TYR A 154 -7.84 22.34 -25.77
C TYR A 154 -9.07 21.63 -26.32
N SER A 155 -10.13 22.36 -26.63
CA SER A 155 -11.31 21.82 -27.29
C SER A 155 -11.54 22.55 -28.60
N GLY A 156 -11.80 21.79 -29.67
CA GLY A 156 -12.35 22.33 -30.90
C GLY A 156 -13.75 22.92 -30.65
N ASP A 157 -14.30 23.59 -31.66
CA ASP A 157 -15.68 24.06 -31.52
C ASP A 157 -16.67 22.91 -31.31
N PHE A 158 -17.79 23.21 -30.66
CA PHE A 158 -18.89 22.25 -30.47
C PHE A 158 -19.50 21.72 -31.78
N THR A 159 -19.14 22.32 -32.92
CA THR A 159 -19.61 21.91 -34.25
C THR A 159 -18.68 20.89 -34.92
N GLY A 160 -17.52 20.59 -34.32
CA GLY A 160 -16.48 19.71 -34.87
C GLY A 160 -15.81 20.24 -36.15
N ARG A 161 -15.95 21.54 -36.45
CA ARG A 161 -15.46 22.16 -37.69
C ARG A 161 -14.12 22.87 -37.53
N THR A 162 -13.88 23.43 -36.35
CA THR A 162 -12.57 24.00 -36.00
C THR A 162 -11.86 23.07 -35.02
N PRO A 163 -10.65 22.59 -35.36
CA PRO A 163 -9.85 21.82 -34.41
C PRO A 163 -9.36 22.74 -33.28
N ALA A 164 -9.11 22.16 -32.11
CA ALA A 164 -8.55 22.88 -30.95
C ALA A 164 -7.22 23.53 -31.29
N PHE A 165 -6.36 22.80 -32.02
CA PHE A 165 -5.14 23.30 -32.64
C PHE A 165 -4.72 22.36 -33.78
N ARG A 166 -3.77 22.82 -34.61
CA ARG A 166 -3.16 21.99 -35.66
C ARG A 166 -1.90 21.35 -35.10
N LEU A 167 -1.72 20.05 -35.31
CA LEU A 167 -0.53 19.31 -34.87
C LEU A 167 0.77 19.91 -35.45
N SER A 168 0.70 20.41 -36.69
CA SER A 168 1.82 21.11 -37.34
C SER A 168 2.19 22.45 -36.71
N SER A 169 1.30 23.06 -35.94
CA SER A 169 1.53 24.31 -35.22
C SER A 169 2.02 24.09 -33.79
N GLY A 170 2.10 22.85 -33.32
CA GLY A 170 2.35 22.52 -31.92
C GLY A 170 1.12 22.77 -31.03
N ALA A 171 1.15 22.25 -29.81
CA ALA A 171 0.15 22.60 -28.81
C ALA A 171 0.32 24.08 -28.40
N PRO A 172 -0.77 24.78 -28.06
CA PRO A 172 -0.68 26.16 -27.57
C PRO A 172 0.25 26.27 -26.35
N ASP A 173 1.00 27.36 -26.26
CA ASP A 173 1.88 27.62 -25.12
C ASP A 173 1.07 27.81 -23.83
N LEU A 174 1.56 27.20 -22.74
CA LEU A 174 1.03 27.38 -21.40
C LEU A 174 1.68 28.62 -20.76
N ASN A 175 0.93 29.72 -20.67
CA ASN A 175 1.40 30.95 -20.03
C ASN A 175 1.24 30.84 -18.51
N LEU A 176 2.28 30.38 -17.81
CA LEU A 176 2.32 30.28 -16.36
C LEU A 176 3.01 31.50 -15.70
N PRO A 177 2.47 32.09 -14.63
CA PRO A 177 3.07 33.23 -13.93
C PRO A 177 4.28 32.81 -13.09
N SER A 178 5.48 33.37 -13.31
CA SER A 178 6.72 32.91 -12.65
C SER A 178 6.60 32.63 -11.14
N ALA A 179 7.35 31.62 -10.67
CA ALA A 179 7.34 31.21 -9.27
C ALA A 179 7.57 32.40 -8.31
N ASP A 180 8.52 33.27 -8.62
CA ASP A 180 8.79 34.50 -7.86
C ASP A 180 7.60 35.45 -7.79
N SER A 181 6.89 35.65 -8.90
CA SER A 181 5.70 36.52 -8.95
C SER A 181 4.63 36.00 -8.01
N VAL A 182 4.48 34.69 -7.95
CA VAL A 182 3.43 34.08 -7.13
C VAL A 182 3.83 34.02 -5.66
N LYS A 183 5.09 33.70 -5.33
CA LYS A 183 5.62 33.81 -3.96
C LYS A 183 5.42 35.23 -3.42
N LYS A 184 5.72 36.25 -4.23
CA LYS A 184 5.58 37.67 -3.85
C LYS A 184 4.14 38.10 -3.59
N SER A 185 3.20 37.54 -4.35
CA SER A 185 1.76 37.83 -4.20
C SER A 185 1.03 36.92 -3.21
N ASP A 186 1.75 35.93 -2.63
CA ASP A 186 1.21 34.88 -1.76
C ASP A 186 -0.08 34.25 -2.33
N ALA A 187 -0.10 34.00 -3.65
CA ALA A 187 -1.34 33.61 -4.32
C ALA A 187 -1.83 32.25 -3.81
N GLN A 188 -3.10 32.15 -3.42
CA GLN A 188 -3.65 30.92 -2.85
C GLN A 188 -4.47 30.11 -3.85
N PHE A 189 -4.73 30.64 -5.04
CA PHE A 189 -5.46 29.93 -6.11
C PHE A 189 -6.86 29.47 -5.72
N LEU A 190 -7.62 30.45 -5.23
CA LEU A 190 -9.08 30.50 -5.18
C LEU A 190 -9.80 29.57 -6.18
N GLY A 191 -10.51 28.53 -5.74
CA GLY A 191 -11.40 27.73 -6.60
C GLY A 191 -10.71 26.67 -7.47
N THR A 192 -9.40 26.47 -7.32
CA THR A 192 -8.68 25.37 -7.98
C THR A 192 -8.63 24.12 -7.10
N THR A 193 -8.07 23.03 -7.62
CA THR A 193 -7.76 21.82 -6.87
C THR A 193 -6.26 21.79 -6.58
N PRO A 194 -5.78 22.28 -5.41
CA PRO A 194 -4.40 22.05 -5.00
C PRO A 194 -4.18 20.54 -4.84
N GLY A 195 -3.40 19.97 -5.76
CA GLY A 195 -3.05 18.56 -5.78
C GLY A 195 -1.64 18.31 -5.25
N GLY A 196 -1.44 17.15 -4.64
CA GLY A 196 -0.12 16.58 -4.38
C GLY A 196 0.60 17.10 -3.14
N GLY A 197 -0.08 17.67 -2.15
CA GLY A 197 0.58 18.03 -0.88
C GLY A 197 1.15 16.81 -0.15
N PHE A 198 2.17 17.02 0.69
CA PHE A 198 2.69 16.00 1.61
C PHE A 198 2.16 16.23 3.01
N LEU A 199 1.86 15.12 3.69
CA LEU A 199 1.56 15.12 5.11
C LEU A 199 2.80 14.75 5.89
N ASN A 200 3.07 15.49 6.96
CA ASN A 200 4.08 15.09 7.92
C ASN A 200 3.54 13.92 8.75
N GLY A 201 4.10 12.74 8.56
CA GLY A 201 3.81 11.59 9.40
C GLY A 201 4.26 11.84 10.83
N SER A 202 3.72 11.09 11.78
CA SER A 202 4.26 11.11 13.15
C SER A 202 5.56 10.32 13.28
N LYS A 203 5.83 9.43 12.33
CA LYS A 203 6.99 8.54 12.24
C LYS A 203 7.27 8.18 10.78
N ASP A 204 8.51 7.82 10.49
CA ASP A 204 8.87 7.16 9.24
C ASP A 204 8.25 5.75 9.14
N PRO A 205 8.00 5.23 7.93
CA PRO A 205 7.51 3.88 7.73
C PRO A 205 8.46 2.84 8.30
N TYR A 206 7.92 1.84 9.01
CA TYR A 206 8.74 0.75 9.53
C TYR A 206 8.01 -0.60 9.50
N VAL A 207 8.81 -1.66 9.53
CA VAL A 207 8.37 -3.05 9.61
C VAL A 207 8.94 -3.66 10.87
N ILE A 208 8.04 -4.17 11.72
CA ILE A 208 8.39 -5.04 12.83
C ILE A 208 8.36 -6.47 12.31
N GLN A 209 9.45 -7.21 12.48
CA GLN A 209 9.54 -8.61 12.07
C GLN A 209 9.95 -9.49 13.24
N TRP A 210 9.36 -10.67 13.32
CA TRP A 210 9.78 -11.69 14.27
C TRP A 210 9.68 -13.07 13.64
N SER A 211 10.58 -13.94 14.05
CA SER A 211 10.56 -15.33 13.62
C SER A 211 10.99 -16.25 14.75
N PHE A 212 10.46 -17.46 14.73
CA PHE A 212 10.80 -18.52 15.65
C PHE A 212 10.82 -19.84 14.89
N TYR A 213 11.92 -20.57 14.98
CA TYR A 213 12.14 -21.83 14.28
C TYR A 213 12.66 -22.90 15.23
N VAL A 214 12.18 -24.12 15.05
CA VAL A 214 12.72 -25.34 15.65
C VAL A 214 13.15 -26.25 14.50
N GLU A 215 14.45 -26.51 14.43
CA GLU A 215 15.06 -27.38 13.44
C GLU A 215 15.57 -28.64 14.13
N ARG A 216 15.33 -29.81 13.54
CA ARG A 216 15.85 -31.09 14.02
C ARG A 216 16.32 -31.98 12.88
N GLN A 217 17.53 -32.52 13.03
CA GLN A 217 17.99 -33.65 12.23
C GLN A 217 17.33 -34.94 12.72
N LEU A 218 16.58 -35.58 11.85
CA LEU A 218 15.92 -36.87 12.02
C LEU A 218 16.78 -38.00 11.40
N PRO A 219 16.52 -39.27 11.74
CA PRO A 219 17.19 -40.41 11.10
C PRO A 219 17.01 -40.44 9.58
N GLY A 220 17.96 -41.06 8.89
CA GLY A 220 17.91 -41.21 7.42
C GLY A 220 18.22 -39.93 6.65
N ASP A 221 19.10 -39.08 7.18
CA ASP A 221 19.54 -37.81 6.55
C ASP A 221 18.39 -36.84 6.25
N VAL A 222 17.37 -36.86 7.11
CA VAL A 222 16.20 -35.98 7.02
C VAL A 222 16.37 -34.82 8.01
N ALA A 223 16.08 -33.61 7.59
CA ALA A 223 15.98 -32.42 8.43
C ALA A 223 14.54 -31.91 8.42
N LEU A 224 13.97 -31.71 9.61
CA LEU A 224 12.68 -31.07 9.80
C LEU A 224 12.91 -29.67 10.37
N SER A 225 12.29 -28.67 9.77
CA SER A 225 12.22 -27.30 10.27
C SER A 225 10.77 -26.91 10.39
N VAL A 226 10.37 -26.44 11.57
CA VAL A 226 9.03 -25.88 11.81
C VAL A 226 9.22 -24.49 12.38
N GLY A 227 8.52 -23.51 11.83
CA GLY A 227 8.65 -22.14 12.29
C GLY A 227 7.40 -21.30 12.11
N TYR A 228 7.44 -20.17 12.79
CA TYR A 228 6.46 -19.11 12.72
C TYR A 228 7.17 -17.81 12.37
N VAL A 229 6.65 -17.09 11.38
CA VAL A 229 7.14 -15.78 10.96
C VAL A 229 5.99 -14.81 11.03
N GLY A 230 6.21 -13.65 11.64
CA GLY A 230 5.28 -12.54 11.62
C GLY A 230 5.97 -11.26 11.17
N THR A 231 5.25 -10.47 10.40
CA THR A 231 5.64 -9.10 10.05
C THR A 231 4.46 -8.17 10.27
N HIS A 232 4.75 -6.96 10.74
CA HIS A 232 3.77 -5.90 10.91
C HIS A 232 4.39 -4.60 10.41
N GLY A 233 3.95 -4.15 9.24
CA GLY A 233 4.28 -2.82 8.72
C GLY A 233 3.37 -1.76 9.34
N MET A 234 3.93 -0.61 9.70
CA MET A 234 3.21 0.52 10.29
C MET A 234 3.71 1.82 9.67
N HIS A 235 2.83 2.84 9.65
CA HIS A 235 3.08 4.13 9.00
C HIS A 235 3.53 3.98 7.54
N LEU A 236 3.10 2.90 6.89
CA LEU A 236 3.32 2.70 5.48
C LEU A 236 2.57 3.80 4.73
N TYR A 237 3.09 4.26 3.60
CA TYR A 237 2.31 5.20 2.81
C TYR A 237 1.15 4.46 2.16
N GLY A 238 -0.07 4.94 2.42
CA GLY A 238 -1.32 4.50 1.87
C GLY A 238 -1.67 5.25 0.58
N ASP A 239 -2.95 5.61 0.43
CA ASP A 239 -3.57 6.11 -0.80
C ASP A 239 -2.78 7.27 -1.41
N GLU A 240 -2.59 7.19 -2.72
CA GLU A 240 -2.17 8.32 -3.53
C GLU A 240 -3.40 9.17 -3.87
N PHE A 241 -3.23 10.50 -3.86
CA PHE A 241 -4.26 11.49 -4.19
C PHE A 241 -5.54 11.46 -3.34
N ARG A 242 -5.44 11.08 -2.06
CA ARG A 242 -6.59 11.09 -1.14
C ARG A 242 -7.17 12.50 -1.01
N ASN A 243 -8.47 12.64 -1.28
CA ASN A 243 -9.18 13.89 -1.07
C ASN A 243 -9.53 14.08 0.42
N TYR A 244 -9.10 15.22 0.98
CA TYR A 244 -9.41 15.66 2.34
C TYR A 244 -10.55 16.69 2.38
N ASP A 245 -10.94 17.23 1.23
CA ASP A 245 -12.01 18.22 1.13
C ASP A 245 -13.36 17.54 0.85
N TYR A 246 -13.94 16.94 1.88
CA TYR A 246 -15.27 16.34 1.82
C TYR A 246 -16.06 16.62 3.09
N VAL A 247 -17.39 16.68 2.98
CA VAL A 247 -18.26 16.83 4.15
C VAL A 247 -18.25 15.54 4.96
N PRO A 248 -17.84 15.55 6.25
CA PRO A 248 -17.81 14.35 7.08
C PRO A 248 -19.15 13.60 7.09
N THR A 249 -19.12 12.28 7.12
CA THR A 249 -20.31 11.42 7.06
C THR A 249 -21.27 11.72 8.19
N ALA A 250 -20.78 12.03 9.39
CA ALA A 250 -21.61 12.43 10.53
C ALA A 250 -22.43 13.70 10.24
N VAL A 251 -21.83 14.68 9.56
CA VAL A 251 -22.51 15.92 9.14
C VAL A 251 -23.51 15.63 8.02
N ARG A 252 -23.14 14.81 7.03
CA ARG A 252 -24.05 14.38 5.95
C ARG A 252 -25.28 13.65 6.50
N GLN A 253 -25.12 12.79 7.51
CA GLN A 253 -26.22 12.10 8.16
C GLN A 253 -27.11 13.06 8.96
N LYS A 254 -26.51 13.99 9.72
CA LYS A 254 -27.26 14.99 10.50
C LYS A 254 -28.09 15.92 9.61
N LEU A 255 -27.54 16.31 8.46
CA LEU A 255 -28.18 17.23 7.51
C LEU A 255 -28.80 16.51 6.31
N ARG A 256 -29.08 15.20 6.38
CA ARG A 256 -29.48 14.37 5.23
C ARG A 256 -30.54 15.01 4.32
N ASN A 257 -31.55 15.64 4.91
CA ASN A 257 -32.66 16.26 4.16
C ASN A 257 -32.45 17.75 3.85
N ASN A 258 -31.44 18.39 4.46
CA ASN A 258 -31.18 19.83 4.42
C ASN A 258 -29.78 20.18 3.91
N ILE A 259 -28.99 19.20 3.46
CA ILE A 259 -27.58 19.42 3.07
C ILE A 259 -27.45 20.34 1.86
N ASN A 260 -28.51 20.48 1.07
CA ASN A 260 -28.55 21.40 -0.08
C ASN A 260 -29.19 22.74 0.26
N ASN A 261 -29.65 22.97 1.50
CA ASN A 261 -30.21 24.25 1.88
C ASN A 261 -29.09 25.32 1.84
N PRO A 262 -29.37 26.50 1.28
CA PRO A 262 -28.37 27.56 1.19
C PRO A 262 -28.05 28.08 2.59
N ILE A 263 -26.76 28.25 2.87
CA ILE A 263 -26.25 28.89 4.09
C ILE A 263 -25.39 30.10 3.71
N PRO A 264 -25.33 31.13 4.57
CA PRO A 264 -24.47 32.29 4.33
C PRO A 264 -23.02 31.89 4.09
N THR A 265 -22.35 32.53 3.14
CA THR A 265 -20.95 32.28 2.83
C THR A 265 -20.19 33.57 2.53
N ASP A 266 -18.87 33.49 2.58
CA ASP A 266 -17.99 34.57 2.16
C ASP A 266 -18.17 34.87 0.66
N PRO A 267 -18.25 36.16 0.23
CA PRO A 267 -18.45 36.51 -1.18
C PRO A 267 -17.44 35.91 -2.15
N LEU A 268 -16.18 35.72 -1.75
CA LEU A 268 -15.16 35.10 -2.59
C LEU A 268 -15.47 33.62 -2.85
N ILE A 269 -15.96 32.91 -1.83
CA ILE A 269 -16.41 31.52 -1.96
C ILE A 269 -17.68 31.44 -2.81
N GLY A 270 -18.61 32.37 -2.57
CA GLY A 270 -19.80 32.56 -3.37
C GLY A 270 -19.54 32.71 -4.87
N ALA A 271 -18.49 33.46 -5.21
CA ALA A 271 -18.05 33.68 -6.58
C ALA A 271 -17.46 32.42 -7.23
N ILE A 272 -16.68 31.61 -6.48
CA ILE A 272 -16.13 30.33 -6.96
C ILE A 272 -17.23 29.38 -7.43
N TYR A 273 -18.31 29.30 -6.66
CA TYR A 273 -19.42 28.38 -6.93
C TYR A 273 -20.60 28.99 -7.70
N GLY A 274 -20.56 30.30 -7.99
CA GLY A 274 -21.63 31.00 -8.70
C GLY A 274 -22.96 31.13 -7.92
N CYS A 275 -22.91 31.09 -6.59
CA CYS A 275 -24.10 31.13 -5.71
C CYS A 275 -24.27 32.44 -4.91
N GLY A 276 -23.39 33.44 -5.13
CA GLY A 276 -23.50 34.73 -4.46
C GLY A 276 -23.27 34.62 -2.95
N THR A 277 -24.04 35.31 -2.12
CA THR A 277 -23.80 35.36 -0.66
C THR A 277 -24.34 34.15 0.11
N SER A 278 -24.95 33.18 -0.56
CA SER A 278 -25.46 31.96 0.08
C SER A 278 -25.35 30.74 -0.82
N CYS A 279 -24.70 29.70 -0.33
CA CYS A 279 -24.39 28.50 -1.11
C CYS A 279 -24.90 27.24 -0.40
N PRO A 280 -25.17 26.15 -1.13
CA PRO A 280 -25.56 24.88 -0.52
C PRO A 280 -24.60 24.45 0.59
N ALA A 281 -25.14 24.01 1.72
CA ALA A 281 -24.33 23.56 2.86
C ALA A 281 -23.36 22.41 2.50
N SER A 282 -23.68 21.60 1.49
CA SER A 282 -22.81 20.55 0.93
C SER A 282 -21.48 21.07 0.37
N LEU A 283 -21.41 22.33 -0.04
CA LEU A 283 -20.19 22.96 -0.56
C LEU A 283 -19.42 23.67 0.56
N ILE A 284 -20.14 24.34 1.46
CA ILE A 284 -19.54 25.22 2.47
C ILE A 284 -19.11 24.47 3.74
N LEU A 285 -19.75 23.34 4.07
CA LEU A 285 -19.39 22.52 5.24
C LEU A 285 -18.21 21.57 4.98
N LYS A 286 -17.55 21.68 3.84
CA LYS A 286 -16.27 21.00 3.66
C LYS A 286 -15.19 21.72 4.46
N PRO A 287 -14.07 21.05 4.82
CA PRO A 287 -12.97 21.69 5.53
C PRO A 287 -12.29 22.81 4.74
N PHE A 288 -12.24 22.70 3.41
CA PHE A 288 -11.51 23.61 2.53
C PHE A 288 -12.39 24.10 1.36
N PRO A 289 -13.53 24.77 1.64
CA PRO A 289 -14.52 25.11 0.63
C PRO A 289 -14.01 26.12 -0.41
N GLN A 290 -12.89 26.78 -0.14
CA GLN A 290 -12.20 27.66 -1.08
C GLN A 290 -11.49 26.93 -2.22
N TYR A 291 -11.41 25.61 -2.18
CA TYR A 291 -10.83 24.78 -3.23
C TYR A 291 -11.88 23.82 -3.81
N GLY A 292 -11.68 23.40 -5.07
CA GLY A 292 -12.53 22.39 -5.71
C GLY A 292 -12.40 21.01 -5.04
N SER A 293 -11.16 20.67 -4.68
CA SER A 293 -10.79 19.54 -3.84
C SER A 293 -9.36 19.73 -3.31
N VAL A 294 -8.99 19.02 -2.25
CA VAL A 294 -7.63 19.07 -1.68
C VAL A 294 -7.11 17.64 -1.60
N THR A 295 -6.09 17.32 -2.39
CA THR A 295 -5.52 15.96 -2.43
C THR A 295 -4.07 15.93 -1.99
N VAL A 296 -3.67 14.85 -1.33
CA VAL A 296 -2.28 14.60 -0.92
C VAL A 296 -1.66 13.47 -1.73
N ASN A 297 -0.37 13.56 -2.00
CA ASN A 297 0.34 12.56 -2.80
C ASN A 297 0.46 11.19 -2.12
N SER A 298 0.62 11.16 -0.80
CA SER A 298 0.79 9.91 -0.06
C SER A 298 0.44 10.10 1.40
N ASN A 299 -0.17 9.09 2.02
CA ASN A 299 -0.66 9.18 3.41
C ASN A 299 0.10 8.23 4.33
N PRO A 300 0.85 8.68 5.35
CA PRO A 300 1.64 7.80 6.22
C PRO A 300 0.79 7.07 7.29
N ASP A 301 -0.36 6.52 6.91
CA ASP A 301 -1.35 5.87 7.79
C ASP A 301 -1.67 4.41 7.42
N GLY A 302 -0.96 3.84 6.45
CA GLY A 302 -1.09 2.45 6.04
C GLY A 302 -0.42 1.46 7.00
N PHE A 303 -0.93 0.24 7.03
CA PHE A 303 -0.35 -0.87 7.76
C PHE A 303 -0.68 -2.22 7.10
N ASN A 304 0.14 -3.22 7.39
CA ASN A 304 -0.15 -4.62 7.06
C ASN A 304 0.24 -5.55 8.21
N ARG A 305 -0.34 -6.75 8.25
CA ARG A 305 -0.02 -7.80 9.24
C ARG A 305 0.01 -9.15 8.54
N TYR A 306 1.20 -9.69 8.41
CA TYR A 306 1.43 -11.00 7.85
C TYR A 306 1.85 -11.96 8.96
N HIS A 307 1.25 -13.14 8.96
CA HIS A 307 1.64 -14.25 9.82
C HIS A 307 1.73 -15.51 8.98
N SER A 308 2.79 -16.29 9.17
CA SER A 308 2.94 -17.59 8.53
C SER A 308 3.46 -18.65 9.48
N PHE A 309 2.94 -19.85 9.30
CA PHE A 309 3.45 -21.09 9.83
C PHE A 309 4.12 -21.86 8.69
N GLN A 310 5.39 -22.16 8.85
CA GLN A 310 6.24 -22.76 7.82
C GLN A 310 6.80 -24.08 8.30
N THR A 311 6.60 -25.13 7.50
CA THR A 311 7.19 -26.44 7.72
C THR A 311 8.03 -26.82 6.53
N LYS A 312 9.28 -27.19 6.75
CA LYS A 312 10.19 -27.72 5.73
C LYS A 312 10.70 -29.08 6.16
N LEU A 313 10.55 -30.08 5.31
CA LEU A 313 11.13 -31.41 5.45
C LEU A 313 12.10 -31.62 4.29
N GLU A 314 13.36 -31.89 4.58
CA GLU A 314 14.42 -32.00 3.58
C GLU A 314 15.21 -33.28 3.80
N LYS A 315 15.25 -34.16 2.81
CA LYS A 315 16.07 -35.36 2.83
C LYS A 315 17.24 -35.20 1.87
N ARG A 316 18.45 -35.28 2.40
CA ARG A 316 19.67 -35.39 1.57
C ARG A 316 19.67 -36.72 0.83
N TYR A 317 20.29 -36.73 -0.35
CA TYR A 317 20.35 -37.94 -1.18
C TYR A 317 20.98 -39.10 -0.40
N SER A 318 20.19 -40.12 -0.10
CA SER A 318 20.65 -41.40 0.43
C SER A 318 19.71 -42.52 -0.01
N HIS A 319 20.30 -43.68 -0.31
CA HIS A 319 19.56 -44.86 -0.80
C HIS A 319 18.68 -44.58 -2.03
N GLY A 320 19.16 -43.74 -2.96
CA GLY A 320 18.45 -43.42 -4.20
C GLY A 320 17.34 -42.38 -4.08
N LEU A 321 17.08 -41.83 -2.88
CA LEU A 321 16.01 -40.87 -2.65
C LEU A 321 16.55 -39.53 -2.15
N ASN A 322 16.15 -38.43 -2.80
CA ASN A 322 16.21 -37.09 -2.24
C ASN A 322 14.83 -36.41 -2.34
N PHE A 323 14.51 -35.54 -1.40
CA PHE A 323 13.31 -34.71 -1.52
C PHE A 323 13.39 -33.46 -0.66
N ILE A 324 12.58 -32.48 -1.05
CA ILE A 324 12.22 -31.33 -0.23
C ILE A 324 10.71 -31.14 -0.27
N VAL A 325 10.11 -30.98 0.90
CA VAL A 325 8.70 -30.65 1.09
C VAL A 325 8.65 -29.37 1.91
N ALA A 326 8.06 -28.32 1.36
CA ALA A 326 7.87 -27.06 2.05
C ALA A 326 6.39 -26.69 2.04
N TYR A 327 5.81 -26.55 3.23
CA TYR A 327 4.43 -26.15 3.43
C TYR A 327 4.39 -24.83 4.19
N THR A 328 3.65 -23.86 3.66
CA THR A 328 3.39 -22.58 4.29
C THR A 328 1.90 -22.38 4.44
N TYR A 329 1.47 -22.19 5.68
CA TYR A 329 0.15 -21.66 6.00
C TYR A 329 0.33 -20.19 6.35
N GLN A 330 -0.29 -19.28 5.60
CA GLN A 330 -0.11 -17.85 5.83
C GLN A 330 -1.44 -17.11 5.87
N LYS A 331 -1.41 -15.94 6.48
CA LYS A 331 -2.51 -14.98 6.47
C LYS A 331 -1.93 -13.58 6.45
N ASP A 332 -2.38 -12.80 5.49
CA ASP A 332 -2.06 -11.40 5.35
C ASP A 332 -3.32 -10.53 5.39
N ILE A 333 -3.26 -9.46 6.16
CA ILE A 333 -4.30 -8.44 6.25
C ILE A 333 -3.68 -7.05 6.12
N GLU A 334 -4.37 -6.16 5.45
CA GLU A 334 -3.88 -4.81 5.21
C GLU A 334 -4.97 -3.77 5.43
N SER A 335 -4.54 -2.53 5.65
CA SER A 335 -5.41 -1.36 5.57
C SER A 335 -5.85 -1.09 4.13
N PRO A 336 -6.97 -0.37 3.93
CA PRO A 336 -7.35 0.12 2.62
C PRO A 336 -6.20 0.91 1.98
N ASN A 337 -5.88 0.54 0.74
CA ASN A 337 -4.99 1.27 -0.16
C ASN A 337 -3.57 1.48 0.40
N THR A 338 -2.97 0.47 1.05
CA THR A 338 -1.54 0.48 1.36
C THR A 338 -0.75 0.65 0.05
N GLY A 339 -0.05 1.77 -0.09
CA GLY A 339 0.54 2.23 -1.35
C GLY A 339 1.45 1.19 -1.98
N ASN A 340 1.29 1.02 -3.30
CA ASN A 340 1.94 0.00 -4.14
C ASN A 340 3.47 0.06 -4.07
N ILE A 341 4.02 1.22 -3.74
CA ILE A 341 5.46 1.48 -3.77
C ILE A 341 6.16 0.94 -2.51
N ILE A 342 5.44 0.79 -1.38
CA ILE A 342 6.05 0.56 -0.05
C ILE A 342 5.38 -0.59 0.71
N GLY A 343 4.13 -0.96 0.40
CA GLY A 343 3.48 -2.17 0.94
C GLY A 343 4.28 -3.46 0.68
N ASN A 344 5.08 -3.48 -0.39
CA ASN A 344 5.92 -4.60 -0.79
C ASN A 344 7.16 -4.83 0.11
N ALA A 345 7.49 -3.92 1.02
CA ALA A 345 8.64 -4.08 1.92
C ALA A 345 8.35 -4.99 3.13
N ALA A 346 7.07 -5.22 3.44
CA ALA A 346 6.66 -5.93 4.65
C ALA A 346 6.16 -7.37 4.39
N THR A 347 5.96 -7.77 3.14
CA THR A 347 5.51 -9.12 2.74
C THR A 347 6.61 -9.82 1.93
N PRO A 348 7.22 -10.90 2.44
CA PRO A 348 8.31 -11.59 1.72
C PRO A 348 7.85 -12.36 0.47
N THR A 349 6.56 -12.44 0.17
CA THR A 349 6.00 -13.18 -0.97
C THR A 349 5.62 -12.32 -2.18
N THR A 350 5.74 -10.98 -2.10
CA THR A 350 5.36 -10.05 -3.18
C THR A 350 6.45 -9.82 -4.21
N LEU A 351 7.73 -10.07 -3.89
CA LEU A 351 8.86 -9.91 -4.82
C LEU A 351 8.88 -10.99 -5.90
N GLY A 352 8.11 -10.77 -6.97
CA GLY A 352 8.14 -11.57 -8.19
C GLY A 352 6.78 -11.94 -8.78
N ARG A 353 5.67 -11.58 -8.14
CA ARG A 353 4.31 -11.87 -8.64
C ARG A 353 3.56 -10.64 -9.15
N SER A 354 4.21 -9.47 -9.19
CA SER A 354 3.67 -8.16 -9.62
C SER A 354 3.56 -7.94 -11.13
N VAL A 355 3.38 -8.99 -11.93
CA VAL A 355 3.03 -8.83 -13.36
C VAL A 355 1.49 -8.74 -13.47
N GLY A 356 0.95 -7.53 -13.32
CA GLY A 356 -0.38 -7.17 -13.82
C GLY A 356 -1.62 -7.67 -13.06
N ARG A 357 -1.57 -7.87 -11.73
CA ARG A 357 -2.77 -8.20 -10.94
C ARG A 357 -3.15 -7.04 -10.01
N SER A 358 -3.99 -6.14 -10.50
CA SER A 358 -4.80 -5.25 -9.65
C SER A 358 -5.95 -6.05 -9.07
N SER A 359 -5.76 -6.57 -7.86
CA SER A 359 -6.83 -7.28 -7.17
C SER A 359 -7.56 -6.30 -6.25
N PHE A 360 -8.73 -5.84 -6.71
CA PHE A 360 -9.63 -4.99 -5.94
C PHE A 360 -10.29 -5.82 -4.85
N VAL A 361 -9.83 -5.80 -3.61
CA VAL A 361 -10.62 -6.27 -2.46
C VAL A 361 -11.17 -5.02 -1.77
N PRO A 362 -12.44 -4.94 -1.36
CA PRO A 362 -12.94 -3.73 -0.69
C PRO A 362 -12.20 -3.62 0.63
N GLY A 363 -11.36 -2.59 0.79
CA GLY A 363 -10.48 -2.45 1.95
C GLY A 363 -9.04 -2.93 1.76
N ALA A 364 -8.64 -3.39 0.57
CA ALA A 364 -7.28 -3.86 0.29
C ALA A 364 -6.93 -3.76 -1.22
N ILE A 365 -5.81 -3.13 -1.55
CA ILE A 365 -5.26 -3.04 -2.92
C ILE A 365 -3.75 -3.28 -2.83
N SER A 366 -3.29 -4.39 -3.41
CA SER A 366 -1.88 -4.67 -3.68
C SER A 366 -1.73 -5.08 -5.15
N GLY A 367 -0.64 -4.66 -5.80
CA GLY A 367 -0.24 -5.13 -7.12
C GLY A 367 -0.40 -4.14 -8.29
N GLY A 368 0.72 -3.59 -8.75
CA GLY A 368 1.23 -3.81 -10.11
C GLY A 368 0.43 -3.39 -11.36
N SER A 369 -0.58 -2.51 -11.30
CA SER A 369 -1.10 -1.92 -12.55
C SER A 369 -1.50 -0.45 -12.44
N GLY A 370 -0.67 0.40 -13.05
CA GLY A 370 -1.03 1.68 -13.66
C GLY A 370 -1.41 2.79 -12.70
N ASN A 371 -1.12 4.02 -13.11
CA ASN A 371 -1.69 5.27 -12.62
C ASN A 371 -3.23 5.29 -12.77
N SER A 372 -3.93 4.33 -12.18
CA SER A 372 -5.38 4.37 -12.02
C SER A 372 -5.65 5.32 -10.87
N ALA A 373 -5.58 6.61 -11.19
CA ALA A 373 -6.13 7.67 -10.36
C ALA A 373 -7.55 7.24 -9.90
N GLY A 374 -7.69 6.93 -8.61
CA GLY A 374 -8.93 6.42 -8.03
C GLY A 374 -8.86 4.95 -7.62
N GLY A 375 -8.06 4.66 -6.59
CA GLY A 375 -8.24 3.43 -5.81
C GLY A 375 -9.67 3.35 -5.26
N SER A 376 -10.18 2.13 -5.02
CA SER A 376 -11.45 1.97 -4.31
C SER A 376 -11.34 2.71 -2.98
N ALA A 377 -12.10 3.80 -2.86
CA ALA A 377 -12.10 4.61 -1.64
C ALA A 377 -12.45 3.71 -0.46
N ALA A 378 -11.83 3.98 0.70
CA ALA A 378 -12.29 3.43 1.97
C ALA A 378 -13.83 3.51 2.01
N GLN A 379 -14.50 2.40 2.32
CA GLN A 379 -15.97 2.37 2.40
C GLN A 379 -16.46 3.43 3.40
N ASN A 380 -15.68 3.64 4.45
CA ASN A 380 -15.86 4.73 5.38
C ASN A 380 -14.62 5.64 5.41
N PRO A 381 -14.63 6.79 4.69
CA PRO A 381 -13.50 7.72 4.69
C PRO A 381 -13.19 8.30 6.07
N ASP A 382 -14.19 8.37 6.97
CA ASP A 382 -14.02 8.89 8.34
C ASP A 382 -13.51 7.86 9.35
N ASN A 383 -13.64 6.57 9.05
CA ASN A 383 -13.13 5.49 9.90
C ASN A 383 -12.54 4.35 9.08
N ARG A 384 -11.33 4.59 8.58
CA ARG A 384 -10.60 3.66 7.72
C ARG A 384 -10.15 2.38 8.43
N PHE A 385 -10.01 2.42 9.77
CA PHE A 385 -9.70 1.21 10.55
C PHE A 385 -10.85 0.20 10.57
N ALA A 386 -12.05 0.59 10.14
CA ALA A 386 -13.15 -0.35 9.93
C ALA A 386 -13.01 -1.17 8.64
N ASP A 387 -12.19 -0.71 7.68
CA ASP A 387 -12.09 -1.25 6.33
C ASP A 387 -10.90 -2.21 6.16
N ILE A 388 -10.44 -2.86 7.24
CA ILE A 388 -9.35 -3.84 7.20
C ILE A 388 -9.82 -5.10 6.46
N ALA A 389 -9.07 -5.53 5.45
CA ALA A 389 -9.39 -6.70 4.65
C ALA A 389 -8.21 -7.67 4.52
N LEU A 390 -8.50 -8.86 3.96
CA LEU A 390 -7.44 -9.78 3.53
C LEU A 390 -6.64 -9.12 2.39
N ALA A 391 -5.32 -9.26 2.44
CA ALA A 391 -4.49 -8.75 1.36
C ALA A 391 -4.85 -9.46 0.04
N PRO A 392 -4.86 -8.77 -1.11
CA PRO A 392 -5.35 -9.34 -2.36
C PRO A 392 -4.45 -10.45 -2.91
N ASP A 393 -3.22 -10.54 -2.41
CA ASP A 393 -2.22 -11.56 -2.67
C ASP A 393 -2.10 -12.59 -1.52
N ASP A 394 -3.02 -12.57 -0.54
CA ASP A 394 -3.08 -13.60 0.49
C ASP A 394 -3.34 -14.98 -0.15
N ILE A 395 -2.41 -15.90 0.09
CA ILE A 395 -2.54 -17.30 -0.33
C ILE A 395 -2.42 -18.16 0.90
N THR A 396 -3.56 -18.58 1.44
CA THR A 396 -3.62 -19.24 2.73
C THR A 396 -2.78 -20.52 2.82
N HIS A 397 -2.71 -21.31 1.74
CA HIS A 397 -1.96 -22.57 1.70
C HIS A 397 -1.02 -22.60 0.50
N VAL A 398 0.27 -22.87 0.75
CA VAL A 398 1.27 -23.11 -0.30
C VAL A 398 2.05 -24.38 0.05
N LEU A 399 2.01 -25.36 -0.84
CA LEU A 399 2.77 -26.60 -0.76
C LEU A 399 3.69 -26.70 -1.97
N ASN A 400 4.99 -26.76 -1.71
CA ASN A 400 6.02 -27.07 -2.69
C ASN A 400 6.60 -28.44 -2.36
N PHE A 401 6.63 -29.33 -3.35
CA PHE A 401 7.17 -30.67 -3.21
C PHE A 401 8.04 -31.00 -4.41
N ALA A 402 9.33 -31.28 -4.16
CA ALA A 402 10.25 -31.78 -5.17
C ALA A 402 10.90 -33.07 -4.67
N VAL A 403 10.87 -34.11 -5.49
CA VAL A 403 11.43 -35.42 -5.18
C VAL A 403 12.19 -35.97 -6.38
N THR A 404 13.35 -36.54 -6.11
CA THR A 404 14.07 -37.37 -7.08
C THR A 404 14.24 -38.75 -6.49
N TYR A 405 13.70 -39.75 -7.18
CA TYR A 405 13.89 -41.15 -6.84
C TYR A 405 14.60 -41.86 -7.99
N GLU A 406 15.78 -42.38 -7.69
CA GLU A 406 16.49 -43.29 -8.57
C GLU A 406 15.90 -44.68 -8.43
N LEU A 407 15.44 -45.23 -9.55
CA LEU A 407 14.80 -46.53 -9.53
C LEU A 407 15.79 -47.61 -9.06
N PRO A 408 15.32 -48.58 -8.26
CA PRO A 408 16.18 -49.58 -7.63
C PRO A 408 16.63 -50.72 -8.57
N PHE A 409 16.57 -50.50 -9.89
CA PHE A 409 16.92 -51.45 -10.94
C PHE A 409 18.18 -51.01 -11.67
N GLY A 410 18.96 -51.99 -12.12
CA GLY A 410 20.24 -51.78 -12.82
C GLY A 410 21.46 -52.20 -12.00
N THR A 411 22.60 -52.31 -12.67
CA THR A 411 23.85 -52.85 -12.11
C THR A 411 24.25 -52.08 -10.84
N GLY A 412 24.49 -52.83 -9.76
CA GLY A 412 24.84 -52.27 -8.45
C GLY A 412 23.66 -51.73 -7.62
N LYS A 413 22.40 -51.98 -8.03
CA LYS A 413 21.19 -51.59 -7.28
C LYS A 413 20.54 -52.79 -6.57
N PRO A 414 19.73 -52.55 -5.52
CA PRO A 414 19.19 -53.62 -4.66
C PRO A 414 18.31 -54.67 -5.35
N PHE A 415 17.60 -54.31 -6.43
CA PHE A 415 16.72 -55.23 -7.15
C PHE A 415 17.27 -55.62 -8.53
N TRP A 416 18.59 -55.63 -8.68
CA TRP A 416 19.23 -56.09 -9.91
C TRP A 416 19.12 -57.62 -10.07
N THR A 417 18.64 -58.05 -11.23
CA THR A 417 18.41 -59.47 -11.55
C THR A 417 19.61 -60.17 -12.22
N GLY A 418 20.73 -59.45 -12.43
CA GLY A 418 21.93 -60.01 -13.10
C GLY A 418 21.86 -60.01 -14.63
N ASN A 419 20.71 -59.69 -15.24
CA ASN A 419 20.50 -59.76 -16.68
C ASN A 419 21.00 -58.48 -17.38
N THR A 420 21.97 -58.62 -18.28
CA THR A 420 22.62 -57.51 -19.02
C THR A 420 21.66 -56.77 -19.95
N TRP A 421 20.67 -57.45 -20.53
CA TRP A 421 19.63 -56.82 -21.34
C TRP A 421 18.66 -56.00 -20.48
N ALA A 422 18.26 -56.56 -19.34
CA ALA A 422 17.39 -55.87 -18.39
C ALA A 422 18.10 -54.64 -17.79
N ASP A 423 19.42 -54.70 -17.58
CA ASP A 423 20.23 -53.56 -17.16
C ASP A 423 20.30 -52.45 -18.21
N ARG A 424 20.53 -52.81 -19.48
CA ARG A 424 20.56 -51.83 -20.58
C ARG A 424 19.21 -51.12 -20.82
N LEU A 425 18.10 -51.77 -20.52
CA LEU A 425 16.76 -51.18 -20.67
C LEU A 425 16.23 -50.50 -19.41
N ALA A 426 16.45 -51.08 -18.23
CA ALA A 426 15.82 -50.67 -16.98
C ALA A 426 16.80 -50.07 -15.95
N GLY A 427 18.09 -50.01 -16.27
CA GLY A 427 19.12 -49.40 -15.42
C GLY A 427 19.22 -47.88 -15.59
N GLY A 428 19.58 -47.17 -14.51
CA GLY A 428 19.92 -45.74 -14.54
C GLY A 428 18.74 -44.76 -14.58
N TRP A 429 17.51 -45.25 -14.55
CA TRP A 429 16.31 -44.41 -14.55
C TRP A 429 16.18 -43.59 -13.27
N ARG A 430 15.88 -42.30 -13.43
CA ARG A 430 15.58 -41.38 -12.33
C ARG A 430 14.23 -40.73 -12.58
N LEU A 431 13.33 -40.87 -11.62
CA LEU A 431 12.05 -40.18 -11.60
C LEU A 431 12.20 -38.89 -10.81
N THR A 432 12.05 -37.75 -11.48
CA THR A 432 12.01 -36.44 -10.84
C THR A 432 10.59 -35.89 -10.94
N GLN A 433 10.04 -35.42 -9.82
CA GLN A 433 8.71 -34.83 -9.74
C GLN A 433 8.81 -33.50 -9.00
N ASN A 434 8.10 -32.50 -9.50
CA ASN A 434 8.02 -31.17 -8.89
C ASN A 434 6.57 -30.67 -8.94
N TRP A 435 6.02 -30.34 -7.78
CA TRP A 435 4.65 -29.91 -7.60
C TRP A 435 4.60 -28.61 -6.81
N ASN A 436 3.87 -27.63 -7.35
CA ASN A 436 3.47 -26.44 -6.64
C ASN A 436 1.94 -26.46 -6.54
N ILE A 437 1.43 -26.53 -5.32
CA ILE A 437 0.01 -26.55 -5.02
C ILE A 437 -0.26 -25.37 -4.11
N GLN A 438 -1.17 -24.48 -4.51
CA GLN A 438 -1.52 -23.31 -3.72
C GLN A 438 -3.02 -23.08 -3.70
N SER A 439 -3.53 -22.50 -2.62
CA SER A 439 -4.91 -22.02 -2.57
C SER A 439 -5.12 -20.84 -3.53
N GLY A 440 -6.38 -20.51 -3.80
CA GLY A 440 -6.72 -19.28 -4.50
C GLY A 440 -6.44 -18.03 -3.67
N VAL A 441 -6.48 -16.88 -4.34
CA VAL A 441 -6.48 -15.54 -3.71
C VAL A 441 -7.90 -15.17 -3.26
N PRO A 442 -8.07 -14.17 -2.39
CA PRO A 442 -9.39 -13.69 -1.98
C PRO A 442 -10.24 -13.24 -3.19
N LEU A 443 -11.55 -13.48 -3.11
CA LEU A 443 -12.51 -13.05 -4.12
C LEU A 443 -13.20 -11.75 -3.69
N LEU A 444 -13.36 -10.84 -4.65
CA LEU A 444 -14.15 -9.63 -4.52
C LEU A 444 -15.64 -9.92 -4.69
N PHE A 445 -16.46 -9.41 -3.76
CA PHE A 445 -17.90 -9.31 -3.95
C PHE A 445 -18.30 -7.83 -4.03
N THR A 446 -18.65 -7.35 -5.22
CA THR A 446 -19.27 -6.03 -5.39
C THR A 446 -20.79 -6.18 -5.41
N GLY A 447 -21.47 -5.52 -4.47
CA GLY A 447 -22.92 -5.37 -4.51
C GLY A 447 -23.31 -4.25 -5.48
N GLY A 448 -24.30 -4.50 -6.35
CA GLY A 448 -24.86 -3.47 -7.22
C GLY A 448 -25.70 -2.48 -6.41
N ALA A 449 -25.09 -1.43 -5.88
CA ALA A 449 -25.81 -0.28 -5.33
C ALA A 449 -25.84 0.82 -6.39
N THR A 450 -26.97 0.97 -7.08
CA THR A 450 -27.27 2.19 -7.85
C THR A 450 -27.26 3.40 -6.91
N ALA A 451 -26.58 4.47 -7.30
CA ALA A 451 -26.21 5.65 -6.51
C ALA A 451 -27.34 6.44 -5.79
N SER A 452 -28.58 5.96 -5.79
CA SER A 452 -29.74 6.65 -5.18
C SER A 452 -30.27 6.05 -3.87
N GLN A 453 -29.65 4.99 -3.32
CA GLN A 453 -30.13 4.42 -2.04
C GLN A 453 -28.99 4.12 -1.06
N VAL A 454 -28.40 5.18 -0.49
CA VAL A 454 -27.65 5.06 0.77
C VAL A 454 -28.60 5.41 1.93
N ALA A 455 -29.32 4.39 2.38
CA ALA A 455 -29.88 4.29 3.73
C ALA A 455 -29.17 3.10 4.42
N PRO A 456 -29.04 3.07 5.76
CA PRO A 456 -27.93 2.42 6.44
C PRO A 456 -28.00 0.89 6.34
N ILE A 457 -27.23 0.30 5.44
CA ILE A 457 -26.99 -1.15 5.39
C ILE A 457 -25.90 -1.47 6.44
N LEU A 458 -26.24 -1.31 7.72
CA LEU A 458 -25.42 -1.81 8.83
C LEU A 458 -26.17 -2.85 9.69
N SER A 459 -27.34 -3.33 9.25
CA SER A 459 -28.07 -4.40 9.95
C SER A 459 -28.41 -5.63 9.09
N GLU A 460 -28.35 -5.55 7.76
CA GLU A 460 -28.89 -6.62 6.89
C GLU A 460 -27.86 -7.51 6.20
N THR A 461 -26.58 -7.11 6.10
CA THR A 461 -25.53 -7.96 5.51
C THR A 461 -25.26 -9.23 6.33
N CYS A 462 -25.59 -9.24 7.63
CA CYS A 462 -25.56 -10.46 8.44
C CYS A 462 -26.71 -11.46 8.14
N ARG A 463 -27.80 -11.03 7.49
CA ARG A 463 -28.89 -11.95 7.07
C ARG A 463 -28.60 -12.64 5.74
N ALA A 464 -27.95 -11.96 4.80
CA ALA A 464 -27.65 -12.52 3.48
C ALA A 464 -26.64 -13.68 3.55
N ALA A 465 -25.62 -13.59 4.41
CA ALA A 465 -24.67 -14.71 4.64
C ALA A 465 -25.32 -15.93 5.34
N GLY A 466 -26.43 -15.73 6.05
CA GLY A 466 -27.23 -16.81 6.64
C GLY A 466 -28.20 -17.48 5.65
N ALA A 467 -28.63 -16.78 4.61
CA ALA A 467 -29.61 -17.26 3.63
C ALA A 467 -29.00 -18.15 2.54
N VAL A 468 -27.70 -18.02 2.26
CA VAL A 468 -27.01 -18.90 1.28
C VAL A 468 -26.71 -20.30 1.85
N ARG A 469 -26.87 -20.51 3.17
CA ARG A 469 -26.67 -21.83 3.81
C ARG A 469 -27.92 -22.71 3.90
N THR A 470 -29.07 -22.28 3.36
CA THR A 470 -30.33 -23.03 3.44
C THR A 470 -30.71 -23.81 2.17
N ALA A 471 -29.84 -23.92 1.17
CA ALA A 471 -30.07 -24.71 -0.03
C ALA A 471 -29.03 -25.84 -0.22
N SER A 472 -28.65 -26.56 0.83
CA SER A 472 -28.13 -27.93 0.71
C SER A 472 -28.26 -28.66 2.06
N ARG A 473 -29.39 -29.33 2.30
CA ARG A 473 -29.51 -30.29 3.40
C ARG A 473 -28.98 -31.65 2.93
N SER A 474 -27.75 -31.98 3.30
CA SER A 474 -27.38 -33.34 3.70
C SER A 474 -26.79 -33.28 5.11
N ARG A 475 -27.32 -34.13 5.99
CA ARG A 475 -27.00 -34.23 7.42
C ARG A 475 -25.48 -34.35 7.65
N ILE A 476 -24.96 -33.63 8.64
CA ILE A 476 -24.15 -34.14 9.77
C ILE A 476 -24.01 -33.01 10.79
N SER A 477 -24.37 -33.32 12.02
CA SER A 477 -24.34 -32.48 13.22
C SER A 477 -22.92 -32.34 13.79
N GLY A 478 -22.56 -31.15 14.27
CA GLY A 478 -21.48 -31.00 15.26
C GLY A 478 -20.79 -29.64 15.26
N LEU A 479 -20.96 -28.90 16.36
CA LEU A 479 -19.98 -27.98 16.99
C LEU A 479 -19.40 -26.86 16.08
N THR A 480 -19.82 -25.60 16.18
CA THR A 480 -19.34 -24.64 17.19
C THR A 480 -20.11 -23.32 17.04
N ARG A 481 -20.65 -22.77 18.14
CA ARG A 481 -21.21 -21.41 18.22
C ARG A 481 -20.19 -20.51 18.93
N THR A 482 -19.58 -19.57 18.22
CA THR A 482 -18.80 -18.48 18.84
C THR A 482 -19.64 -17.19 18.79
N ARG A 483 -19.97 -16.65 19.96
CA ARG A 483 -20.82 -15.46 20.14
C ARG A 483 -20.04 -14.17 19.84
N CYS A 484 -20.58 -13.30 18.99
CA CYS A 484 -20.18 -11.89 18.89
C CYS A 484 -20.80 -11.10 20.06
N ARG A 485 -19.99 -10.53 20.95
CA ARG A 485 -20.43 -9.63 22.04
C ARG A 485 -20.53 -8.19 21.51
N ARG A 486 -21.72 -7.60 21.66
CA ARG A 486 -21.97 -6.15 21.51
C ARG A 486 -21.40 -5.40 22.72
N SER A 487 -20.55 -4.40 22.48
CA SER A 487 -20.23 -3.34 23.46
C SER A 487 -20.94 -2.07 23.02
N LEU A 488 -21.96 -1.67 23.78
CA LEU A 488 -22.67 -0.40 23.69
C LEU A 488 -22.90 0.05 25.14
N ALA A 489 -22.10 0.99 25.63
CA ALA A 489 -22.35 1.76 26.83
C ALA A 489 -22.26 3.24 26.42
N ARG A 490 -23.39 3.93 26.25
CA ARG A 490 -24.10 4.74 27.27
C ARG A 490 -23.21 5.77 27.96
N THR A 491 -23.32 7.00 27.48
CA THR A 491 -23.13 8.21 28.30
C THR A 491 -24.33 9.13 28.05
N ARG A 492 -25.18 9.23 29.07
CA ARG A 492 -26.10 10.35 29.32
C ARG A 492 -25.87 10.73 30.79
N GLN A 493 -25.19 11.84 31.00
CA GLN A 493 -25.69 13.00 31.73
C GLN A 493 -24.91 14.22 31.25
#